data_AF-A0A1G2A6Y7-F1
#
_entry.id   AF-A0A1G2A6Y7-F1
#
_cell.length_a   1.000
_cell.length_b   1.000
_cell.length_c   1.000
_cell.angle_alpha   90.00
_cell.angle_beta   90.00
_cell.angle_gamma   90.00
#
_symmetry.space_group_name_H-M   'P 1'
#
loop_
_entity.id
_entity.type
_entity.pdbx_description
1 polymer ?
#
loop_
_entity_poly.entity_id
_entity_poly.type
_entity_poly.pdbx_seq_one_letter_code
_entity_poly.pdbx_strand_id
1 'polypeptide(L)'
;MESIKNILARRQTAKGQATPHQQLAVEIAESFGDVSHIGVYLKICKQFDLNAVRKVWRETLETRAQNPGAYFTKIIYDNHHLPKSDTAAKNKRH
;
A
#
# COMPACT_ATOMS: atom_id res chain seq x y z
N MET A 1 5.53 22.11 -6.90
CA MET A 1 4.99 20.78 -6.57
C MET A 1 6.18 19.87 -6.26
N GLU A 2 6.50 19.65 -4.98
CA GLU A 2 7.56 18.69 -4.62
C GLU A 2 7.07 17.26 -4.90
N SER A 3 7.80 16.51 -5.73
CA SER A 3 7.47 15.12 -6.05
C SER A 3 7.46 14.25 -4.79
N ILE A 4 6.51 13.31 -4.68
CA ILE A 4 6.32 12.41 -3.52
C ILE A 4 7.54 11.49 -3.31
N LYS A 5 8.32 11.23 -4.37
CA LYS A 5 9.68 10.67 -4.28
C LYS A 5 10.54 11.40 -3.25
N ASN A 6 10.43 12.72 -3.14
CA ASN A 6 11.22 13.55 -2.23
C ASN A 6 10.74 13.46 -0.78
N ILE A 7 9.45 13.27 -0.52
CA ILE A 7 8.88 13.13 0.84
C ILE A 7 9.32 11.80 1.48
N LEU A 8 9.36 10.74 0.68
CA LEU A 8 9.89 9.45 1.12
C LEU A 8 11.42 9.43 1.16
N ALA A 9 12.09 10.08 0.20
CA ALA A 9 13.53 10.23 0.22
C ALA A 9 14.01 11.01 1.46
N ARG A 10 13.27 12.03 1.91
CA ARG A 10 13.57 12.78 3.14
C ARG A 10 13.39 11.97 4.42
N ARG A 11 12.58 10.90 4.42
CA ARG A 11 12.52 9.90 5.50
C ARG A 11 13.54 8.75 5.33
N GLN A 12 14.16 8.62 4.17
CA GLN A 12 15.21 7.62 3.85
C GLN A 12 16.63 8.14 4.07
N THR A 13 16.83 9.06 5.02
CA THR A 13 18.16 9.56 5.42
C THR A 13 19.01 8.55 6.21
N ALA A 14 18.83 7.25 5.98
CA ALA A 14 19.78 6.22 6.39
C ALA A 14 19.52 4.89 5.65
N LYS A 15 20.38 4.59 4.66
CA LYS A 15 20.65 3.23 4.12
C LYS A 15 19.50 2.50 3.40
N GLY A 16 19.63 2.38 2.08
CA GLY A 16 19.06 1.26 1.31
C GLY A 16 17.89 1.63 0.40
N GLN A 17 17.89 1.04 -0.79
CA GLN A 17 16.85 1.13 -1.82
C GLN A 17 15.44 0.97 -1.23
N ALA A 18 14.46 1.73 -1.74
CA ALA A 18 13.06 1.60 -1.32
C ALA A 18 12.55 0.18 -1.53
N THR A 19 12.06 -0.47 -0.47
CA THR A 19 11.55 -1.85 -0.56
C THR A 19 10.32 -1.94 -1.49
N PRO A 20 10.03 -3.10 -2.10
CA PRO A 20 8.85 -3.28 -2.96
C PRO A 20 7.52 -2.82 -2.31
N HIS A 21 7.37 -3.06 -1.01
CA HIS A 21 6.23 -2.59 -0.22
C HIS A 21 6.11 -1.06 -0.16
N GLN A 22 7.24 -0.37 -0.02
CA GLN A 22 7.28 1.09 -0.02
C GLN A 22 6.93 1.63 -1.39
N GLN A 23 7.55 1.09 -2.45
CA GLN A 23 7.29 1.49 -3.83
C GLN A 23 5.80 1.38 -4.18
N LEU A 24 5.19 0.21 -3.92
CA LEU A 24 3.78 0.00 -4.21
C LEU A 24 2.87 0.93 -3.41
N ALA A 25 3.17 1.16 -2.12
CA ALA A 25 2.40 2.08 -1.30
C ALA A 25 2.45 3.54 -1.82
N VAL A 26 3.59 3.96 -2.40
CA VAL A 26 3.68 5.26 -3.08
C VAL A 26 2.76 5.28 -4.28
N GLU A 27 2.90 4.29 -5.17
CA GLU A 27 2.13 4.22 -6.42
C GLU A 27 0.61 4.26 -6.16
N ILE A 28 0.15 3.55 -5.14
CA ILE A 28 -1.26 3.57 -4.70
C ILE A 28 -1.66 4.97 -4.22
N ALA A 29 -0.87 5.57 -3.33
CA ALA A 29 -1.18 6.88 -2.76
C ALA A 29 -1.18 7.98 -3.83
N GLU A 30 -0.24 7.95 -4.77
CA GLU A 30 -0.19 8.87 -5.91
C GLU A 30 -1.41 8.71 -6.82
N SER A 31 -1.78 7.47 -7.12
CA SER A 31 -2.91 7.16 -8.01
C SER A 31 -4.26 7.56 -7.43
N PHE A 32 -4.40 7.51 -6.10
CA PHE A 32 -5.60 7.94 -5.40
C PHE A 32 -5.59 9.43 -5.05
N GLY A 33 -4.48 10.13 -5.28
CA GLY A 33 -4.29 11.51 -4.83
C GLY A 33 -4.25 11.66 -3.29
N ASP A 34 -4.00 10.56 -2.58
CA ASP A 34 -4.19 10.42 -1.13
C ASP A 34 -2.86 10.21 -0.40
N VAL A 35 -1.90 11.09 -0.72
CA VAL A 35 -0.50 11.01 -0.29
C VAL A 35 -0.32 11.11 1.23
N SER A 36 -1.23 11.77 1.93
CA SER A 36 -1.21 11.89 3.39
C SER A 36 -1.40 10.55 4.10
N HIS A 37 -2.07 9.58 3.48
CA HIS A 37 -2.33 8.26 4.07
C HIS A 37 -1.38 7.16 3.57
N ILE A 38 -0.22 7.52 3.02
CA ILE A 38 0.79 6.56 2.57
C ILE A 38 1.17 5.50 3.63
N GLY A 39 1.12 5.86 4.91
CA GLY A 39 1.35 4.92 6.01
C GLY A 39 0.33 3.78 6.08
N VAL A 40 -0.94 4.05 5.73
CA VAL A 40 -2.01 3.05 5.67
C VAL A 40 -1.74 2.07 4.53
N TYR A 41 -1.43 2.58 3.34
CA TYR A 41 -1.12 1.75 2.17
C TYR A 41 0.14 0.92 2.38
N LEU A 42 1.16 1.47 3.06
CA LEU A 42 2.37 0.73 3.43
C LEU A 42 2.06 -0.41 4.40
N LYS A 43 1.19 -0.19 5.38
CA LYS A 43 0.76 -1.24 6.32
C LYS A 43 0.04 -2.37 5.58
N ILE A 44 -0.84 -2.04 4.64
CA ILE A 44 -1.53 -3.00 3.79
C ILE A 44 -0.52 -3.82 2.98
N CYS A 45 0.41 -3.16 2.29
CA CYS A 45 1.44 -3.85 1.51
C CYS A 45 2.25 -4.81 2.39
N LYS A 46 2.59 -4.44 3.64
CA LYS A 46 3.32 -5.33 4.55
C LYS A 46 2.50 -6.50 5.08
N GLN A 47 1.18 -6.35 5.18
CA GLN A 47 0.28 -7.36 5.76
C GLN A 47 -0.21 -8.38 4.73
N PHE A 48 -0.32 -7.98 3.46
CA PHE A 48 -0.91 -8.78 2.39
C PHE A 48 0.09 -9.02 1.27
N ASP A 49 -0.14 -10.06 0.47
CA ASP A 49 0.66 -10.32 -0.72
C ASP A 49 0.61 -9.15 -1.71
N LEU A 50 1.76 -8.74 -2.24
CA LEU A 50 1.88 -7.59 -3.13
C LEU A 50 1.11 -7.75 -4.44
N ASN A 51 0.98 -8.97 -4.98
CA ASN A 51 0.22 -9.21 -6.21
C ASN A 51 -1.28 -9.06 -5.94
N ALA A 52 -1.73 -9.57 -4.80
CA ALA A 52 -3.13 -9.43 -4.38
C ALA A 52 -3.50 -7.95 -4.15
N VAL A 53 -2.63 -7.20 -3.48
CA VAL A 53 -2.76 -5.75 -3.28
C VAL A 53 -2.81 -5.01 -4.63
N ARG A 54 -1.93 -5.35 -5.58
CA ARG A 54 -1.92 -4.76 -6.93
C ARG A 54 -3.21 -5.03 -7.70
N LYS A 55 -3.77 -6.23 -7.57
CA LYS A 55 -5.03 -6.60 -8.24
C LYS A 55 -6.18 -5.71 -7.74
N VAL A 56 -6.35 -5.62 -6.42
CA VAL A 56 -7.39 -4.78 -5.80
C VAL A 56 -7.19 -3.30 -6.13
N TRP A 57 -5.95 -2.83 -6.18
CA TRP A 57 -5.63 -1.46 -6.58
C TRP A 57 -6.12 -1.16 -8.01
N ARG A 58 -5.85 -2.04 -8.97
CA ARG A 58 -6.35 -1.88 -10.35
C ARG A 58 -7.87 -1.88 -10.41
N GLU A 59 -8.52 -2.84 -9.76
CA GLU A 59 -9.98 -2.93 -9.70
C GLU A 59 -10.61 -1.66 -9.11
N THR A 60 -9.94 -1.07 -8.10
CA THR A 60 -10.37 0.20 -7.50
C THR A 60 -10.28 1.37 -8.47
N LEU A 61 -9.19 1.47 -9.25
CA LEU A 61 -9.03 2.50 -10.27
C LEU A 61 -10.08 2.37 -11.39
N GLU A 62 -10.37 1.13 -11.80
CA GLU A 62 -11.37 0.84 -12.83
C GLU A 62 -12.80 1.18 -12.37
N THR A 63 -13.11 0.97 -11.09
CA THR A 63 -14.42 1.30 -10.50
C THR A 63 -14.72 2.80 -10.51
N ARG A 64 -13.68 3.66 -10.63
CA ARG A 64 -13.80 5.14 -10.53
C ARG A 64 -14.61 5.59 -9.31
N ALA A 65 -14.38 4.93 -8.17
CA ALA A 65 -15.07 5.24 -6.93
C ALA A 65 -14.86 6.72 -6.53
N GLN A 66 -15.87 7.35 -5.94
CA GLN A 66 -15.80 8.74 -5.48
C GLN A 66 -14.67 8.96 -4.46
N ASN A 67 -14.35 7.95 -3.65
CA ASN A 67 -13.21 7.96 -2.73
C ASN A 67 -12.42 6.64 -2.87
N PRO A 68 -11.45 6.58 -3.79
CA PRO A 68 -10.77 5.33 -4.14
C PRO A 68 -9.91 4.80 -2.98
N GLY A 69 -9.34 5.69 -2.15
CA GLY A 69 -8.60 5.30 -0.96
C GLY A 69 -9.45 4.51 0.03
N ALA A 70 -10.60 5.05 0.42
CA ALA A 70 -11.52 4.39 1.34
C ALA A 70 -12.14 3.10 0.77
N TYR A 71 -12.46 3.10 -0.53
CA TYR A 71 -12.97 1.93 -1.21
C TYR A 71 -11.92 0.81 -1.26
N PHE A 72 -10.67 1.15 -1.58
CA PHE A 72 -9.55 0.22 -1.56
C PHE A 72 -9.35 -0.42 -0.19
N THR A 73 -9.30 0.39 0.88
CA THR A 73 -9.18 -0.16 2.24
C THR A 73 -10.35 -1.06 2.59
N LYS A 74 -11.58 -0.65 2.23
CA LYS A 74 -12.75 -1.48 2.44
C LYS A 74 -12.62 -2.83 1.74
N ILE A 75 -12.27 -2.88 0.46
CA ILE A 75 -12.11 -4.15 -0.27
C ILE A 75 -11.05 -5.02 0.39
N ILE A 76 -9.90 -4.44 0.77
CA ILE A 76 -8.80 -5.18 1.40
C ILE A 76 -9.23 -5.81 2.73
N TYR A 77 -9.95 -5.08 3.59
CA TYR A 77 -10.35 -5.58 4.91
C TYR A 77 -11.63 -6.43 4.88
N ASP A 78 -12.54 -6.15 3.95
CA ASP A 78 -13.80 -6.90 3.79
C ASP A 78 -13.55 -8.26 3.10
N ASN A 79 -12.63 -8.32 2.13
CA ASN A 79 -12.14 -9.57 1.55
C ASN A 79 -11.12 -10.22 2.49
N HIS A 80 -11.61 -10.76 3.61
CA HIS A 80 -10.87 -11.53 4.62
C HIS A 80 -10.08 -12.75 4.07
N HIS A 81 -10.13 -13.01 2.76
CA HIS A 81 -9.44 -14.09 2.04
C HIS A 81 -8.20 -13.63 1.26
N LEU A 82 -7.79 -12.36 1.33
CA LEU A 82 -6.54 -11.94 0.70
C LEU A 82 -5.36 -12.70 1.33
N PRO A 83 -4.50 -13.33 0.51
CA PRO A 83 -3.33 -14.03 1.02
C PRO A 83 -2.48 -13.04 1.82
N LYS A 84 -2.27 -13.38 3.10
CA LYS A 84 -1.41 -12.58 3.98
C LYS A 84 0.03 -12.74 3.51
N SER A 85 0.81 -11.67 3.60
CA SER A 85 2.24 -11.74 3.31
C SER A 85 2.87 -12.75 4.26
N ASP A 86 3.76 -13.60 3.73
CA ASP A 86 4.48 -14.64 4.48
C ASP A 86 5.18 -14.07 5.73
N THR A 87 5.57 -12.79 5.67
CA THR A 87 6.18 -12.02 6.75
C THR A 87 5.25 -11.85 7.97
N ALA A 88 3.93 -11.78 7.78
CA ALA A 88 2.96 -11.66 8.87
C ALA A 88 2.68 -13.00 9.58
N ALA A 89 2.99 -14.14 8.94
CA ALA A 89 2.77 -15.47 9.51
C ALA A 89 3.81 -15.84 10.59
N LYS A 90 5.01 -15.22 10.57
CA LYS A 90 6.09 -15.53 11.53
C LYS A 90 5.89 -14.94 12.93
N ASN A 91 5.00 -13.96 13.13
CA ASN A 91 4.86 -13.30 14.43
C ASN A 91 3.82 -13.94 15.37
N LYS A 92 3.42 -15.19 15.11
CA LYS A 92 2.44 -15.94 15.93
C LYS A 92 3.04 -17.20 16.57
N ARG A 93 4.37 -17.26 16.67
CA ARG A 93 5.11 -18.32 17.38
C ARG A 93 6.29 -17.69 18.12
N HIS A 94 6.03 -17.17 19.31
CA HIS A 94 6.86 -17.33 20.51
C HIS A 94 6.14 -16.72 21.71
#